data_AF-A0AAW7X9R9-F1
#
_entry.id   AF-A0AAW7X9R9-F1
#
_cell.length_a   1.000
_cell.length_b   1.000
_cell.length_c   1.000
_cell.angle_alpha   90.00
_cell.angle_beta   90.00
_cell.angle_gamma   90.00
#
_symmetry.space_group_name_H-M   'P 1'
#
loop_
_entity.id
_entity.type
_entity.pdbx_description
1 polymer ?
#
loop_
_entity_poly.entity_id
_entity_poly.type
_entity_poly.pdbx_seq_one_letter_code
_entity_poly.pdbx_strand_id
1 'polypeptide(L)'
;MLGFKKQLACTDDNTSTRPTDSEPLPSLCSKIEKLSASNQLNHVALDTKQLIRSLRYVRDDLKILHPKLNLPSGRIIRCLVQSALHSGAPIEGTRNYNEQLIALLQHILHRCEIEYSIRHCFKDLDGVTPLFPNNELYGPQHVRHFATRALTHLGAI
;
A
#
# COMPACT_ATOMS: atom_id res chain seq x y z
N MET A 1 -54.75 3.91 49.16
CA MET A 1 -53.40 4.24 49.66
C MET A 1 -52.73 5.11 48.60
N LEU A 2 -52.67 6.43 48.84
CA LEU A 2 -51.41 7.16 49.16
C LEU A 2 -50.37 6.97 48.04
N GLY A 3 -50.08 7.92 47.16
CA GLY A 3 -50.01 9.38 47.34
C GLY A 3 -48.57 9.84 47.08
N PHE A 4 -48.44 11.04 46.52
CA PHE A 4 -47.24 11.90 46.43
C PHE A 4 -46.46 12.01 45.10
N LYS A 5 -46.87 13.05 44.36
CA LYS A 5 -46.03 14.04 43.66
C LYS A 5 -44.72 14.33 44.41
N LYS A 6 -43.64 14.60 43.65
CA LYS A 6 -42.82 15.80 43.87
C LYS A 6 -42.07 16.19 42.59
N GLN A 7 -42.47 17.33 42.08
CA GLN A 7 -41.75 18.19 41.14
C GLN A 7 -41.13 19.29 42.00
N LEU A 8 -39.84 19.57 41.83
CA LEU A 8 -39.19 20.76 42.36
C LEU A 8 -38.15 21.24 41.33
N ALA A 9 -38.24 22.52 41.03
CA ALA A 9 -37.45 23.26 40.08
C ALA A 9 -36.43 24.15 40.81
N CYS A 10 -35.53 24.72 40.00
CA CYS A 10 -34.66 25.89 40.27
C CYS A 10 -33.44 25.61 41.17
N THR A 11 -32.22 26.07 40.89
CA THR A 11 -31.65 27.04 39.93
C THR A 11 -30.11 26.91 40.00
N ASP A 12 -29.40 27.22 38.91
CA ASP A 12 -28.37 28.27 38.84
C ASP A 12 -27.37 28.02 37.69
N ASP A 13 -27.21 29.07 36.89
CA ASP A 13 -26.25 29.24 35.81
C ASP A 13 -24.81 29.11 36.33
N ASN A 14 -23.96 28.41 35.57
CA ASN A 14 -22.60 28.89 35.37
C ASN A 14 -21.96 28.32 34.10
N THR A 15 -21.70 29.25 33.19
CA THR A 15 -20.65 29.32 32.17
C THR A 15 -19.53 28.27 32.22
N SER A 16 -19.22 27.74 31.02
CA SER A 16 -17.86 27.65 30.45
C SER A 16 -17.30 26.24 30.14
N THR A 17 -16.83 26.14 28.90
CA THR A 17 -15.88 25.18 28.30
C THR A 17 -16.26 23.70 28.18
N ARG A 18 -16.61 23.33 26.93
CA ARG A 18 -16.20 22.07 26.29
C ARG A 18 -14.68 21.85 26.48
N PRO A 19 -14.21 20.60 26.56
CA PRO A 19 -13.84 19.97 25.31
C PRO A 19 -14.27 18.50 25.19
N THR A 20 -14.52 18.19 23.93
CA THR A 20 -14.70 16.88 23.29
C THR A 20 -13.40 16.07 23.43
N ASP A 21 -13.46 14.90 24.06
CA ASP A 21 -12.41 13.87 23.94
C ASP A 21 -13.01 12.62 23.30
N SER A 22 -13.24 12.72 22.00
CA SER A 22 -13.27 11.56 21.12
C SER A 22 -11.89 11.48 20.47
N GLU A 23 -11.00 10.68 21.04
CA GLU A 23 -9.70 10.36 20.45
C GLU A 23 -9.90 9.88 19.00
N PRO A 24 -9.28 10.53 18.01
CA PRO A 24 -9.21 9.99 16.66
C PRO A 24 -8.23 8.81 16.69
N LEU A 25 -8.70 7.63 16.26
CA LEU A 25 -7.82 6.51 15.92
C LEU A 25 -6.65 7.01 15.06
N PRO A 26 -5.39 6.70 15.39
CA PRO A 26 -4.26 7.20 14.64
C PRO A 26 -4.35 6.68 13.20
N SER A 27 -4.62 7.58 12.26
CA SER A 27 -4.65 7.24 10.84
C SER A 27 -3.27 6.71 10.45
N LEU A 28 -3.24 5.57 9.76
CA LEU A 28 -2.01 4.97 9.23
C LEU A 28 -1.25 5.93 8.29
N CYS A 29 -1.94 6.94 7.73
CA CYS A 29 -1.33 8.03 6.97
C CYS A 29 -0.27 8.80 7.77
N SER A 30 -0.48 8.99 9.10
CA SER A 30 0.43 9.76 9.95
C SER A 30 1.83 9.15 10.10
N LYS A 31 1.97 7.83 9.89
CA LYS A 31 3.28 7.15 9.92
C LYS A 31 4.07 7.32 8.62
N ILE A 32 3.38 7.50 7.50
CA ILE A 32 4.02 7.71 6.18
C ILE A 32 4.57 9.14 6.10
N GLU A 33 3.82 10.12 6.60
CA GLU A 33 4.21 11.53 6.58
C GLU A 33 5.37 11.86 7.53
N LYS A 34 5.48 11.18 8.68
CA LYS A 34 6.62 11.37 9.60
C LYS A 34 7.95 10.87 9.05
N LEU A 35 7.94 9.99 8.04
CA LEU A 35 9.14 9.55 7.34
C LEU A 35 9.53 10.49 6.17
N SER A 36 8.61 11.34 5.69
CA SER A 36 8.86 12.22 4.55
C SER A 36 9.43 13.59 4.91
N ALA A 37 9.32 14.03 6.17
CA ALA A 37 9.62 15.42 6.56
C ALA A 37 11.12 15.76 6.73
N SER A 38 12.05 14.80 6.64
CA SER A 38 13.43 15.03 7.12
C SER A 38 14.57 14.93 6.11
N ASN A 39 14.32 14.87 4.79
CA ASN A 39 15.42 14.81 3.80
C ASN A 39 15.09 15.55 2.51
N GLN A 40 15.30 16.87 2.50
CA GLN A 40 15.50 17.59 1.24
C GLN A 40 16.98 17.49 0.87
N LEU A 41 17.29 16.91 -0.30
CA LEU A 41 18.60 16.70 -0.95
C LEU A 41 19.30 15.33 -0.86
N ASN A 42 18.75 14.32 -0.18
CA ASN A 42 19.34 12.98 -0.22
C ASN A 42 18.52 12.07 -1.13
N HIS A 43 19.10 11.64 -2.26
CA HIS A 43 18.56 10.49 -3.01
C HIS A 43 18.42 9.32 -2.05
N VAL A 44 17.23 8.73 -2.01
CA VAL A 44 17.00 7.56 -1.17
C VAL A 44 17.69 6.36 -1.82
N ALA A 45 18.67 5.79 -1.12
CA ALA A 45 19.34 4.57 -1.57
C ALA A 45 18.31 3.45 -1.78
N LEU A 46 18.50 2.65 -2.83
CA LEU A 46 17.62 1.53 -3.13
C LEU A 46 17.76 0.45 -2.04
N ASP A 47 16.73 0.26 -1.22
CA ASP A 47 16.62 -0.87 -0.30
C ASP A 47 15.52 -1.83 -0.78
N THR A 48 15.94 -2.93 -1.41
CA THR A 48 15.04 -3.98 -1.91
C THR A 48 14.17 -4.57 -0.79
N LYS A 49 14.70 -4.75 0.42
CA LYS A 49 13.91 -5.28 1.54
C LYS A 49 12.82 -4.31 1.94
N GLN A 50 13.12 -3.01 1.92
CA GLN A 50 12.13 -1.98 2.19
C GLN A 50 11.05 -1.92 1.10
N LEU A 51 11.41 -1.98 -0.18
CA LEU A 51 10.43 -2.06 -1.27
C LEU A 51 9.49 -3.26 -1.15
N ILE A 52 10.03 -4.44 -0.82
CA ILE A 52 9.23 -5.65 -0.59
C ILE A 52 8.30 -5.47 0.63
N ARG A 53 8.71 -4.73 1.67
CA ARG A 53 7.83 -4.42 2.81
C ARG A 53 6.73 -3.43 2.41
N SER A 54 7.08 -2.33 1.75
CA SER A 54 6.12 -1.32 1.30
C SER A 54 5.07 -1.92 0.37
N LEU A 55 5.49 -2.74 -0.59
CA LEU A 55 4.56 -3.41 -1.51
C LEU A 55 3.64 -4.42 -0.79
N ARG A 56 4.12 -5.05 0.28
CA ARG A 56 3.28 -5.91 1.15
C ARG A 56 2.23 -5.11 1.92
N TYR A 57 2.58 -3.92 2.44
CA TYR A 57 1.61 -3.05 3.09
C TYR A 57 0.51 -2.61 2.11
N VAL A 58 0.89 -2.20 0.89
CA VAL A 58 -0.10 -1.89 -0.15
C VAL A 58 -0.99 -3.09 -0.47
N ARG A 59 -0.41 -4.29 -0.58
CA ARG A 59 -1.21 -5.52 -0.76
C ARG A 59 -2.20 -5.73 0.39
N ASP A 60 -1.78 -5.53 1.63
CA ASP A 60 -2.63 -5.73 2.81
C ASP A 60 -3.76 -4.70 2.86
N ASP A 61 -3.49 -3.44 2.52
CA ASP A 61 -4.53 -2.41 2.36
C ASP A 61 -5.53 -2.80 1.28
N LEU A 62 -5.05 -3.24 0.11
CA LEU A 62 -5.91 -3.70 -0.99
C LEU A 62 -6.74 -4.92 -0.61
N LYS A 63 -6.26 -5.78 0.29
CA LYS A 63 -7.03 -6.92 0.79
C LYS A 63 -8.24 -6.47 1.60
N ILE A 64 -8.08 -5.40 2.38
CA ILE A 64 -9.16 -4.81 3.18
C ILE A 64 -10.15 -4.08 2.25
N LEU A 65 -9.63 -3.28 1.32
CA LEU A 65 -10.44 -2.44 0.41
C LEU A 65 -11.15 -3.26 -0.69
N HIS A 66 -10.53 -4.34 -1.16
CA HIS A 66 -11.02 -5.17 -2.26
C HIS A 66 -10.90 -6.68 -1.96
N PRO A 67 -11.76 -7.24 -1.07
CA PRO A 67 -11.63 -8.63 -0.60
C PRO A 67 -11.73 -9.70 -1.69
N LYS A 68 -12.34 -9.40 -2.84
CA LYS A 68 -12.49 -10.30 -3.99
C LYS A 68 -11.31 -10.26 -4.96
N LEU A 69 -10.36 -9.35 -4.76
CA LEU A 69 -9.19 -9.23 -5.63
C LEU A 69 -8.21 -10.38 -5.35
N ASN A 70 -7.81 -11.08 -6.39
CA ASN A 70 -6.69 -12.02 -6.29
C ASN A 70 -5.41 -11.23 -6.06
N LEU A 71 -4.77 -11.43 -4.90
CA LEU A 71 -3.59 -10.69 -4.46
C LEU A 71 -2.35 -11.58 -4.46
N PRO A 72 -1.17 -11.02 -4.77
CA PRO A 72 0.06 -11.81 -4.85
C PRO A 72 0.48 -12.27 -3.44
N SER A 73 0.97 -13.51 -3.36
CA SER A 73 1.60 -14.01 -2.14
C SER A 73 2.88 -13.23 -1.83
N GLY A 74 3.39 -13.40 -0.60
CA GLY A 74 4.66 -12.79 -0.21
C GLY A 74 5.85 -13.28 -1.05
N ARG A 75 5.78 -14.51 -1.58
CA ARG A 75 6.76 -15.05 -2.52
C ARG A 75 6.64 -14.34 -3.87
N ILE A 76 5.44 -14.28 -4.45
CA ILE A 76 5.21 -13.61 -5.74
C ILE A 76 5.66 -12.14 -5.68
N ILE A 77 5.39 -11.43 -4.59
CA ILE A 77 5.88 -10.05 -4.39
C ILE A 77 7.40 -9.96 -4.53
N ARG A 78 8.15 -10.88 -3.91
CA ARG A 78 9.62 -10.90 -4.02
C ARG A 78 10.07 -11.13 -5.46
N CYS A 79 9.46 -12.10 -6.15
CA CYS A 79 9.75 -12.41 -7.54
C CYS A 79 9.48 -11.21 -8.47
N LEU A 80 8.35 -10.51 -8.27
CA LEU A 80 8.00 -9.32 -9.04
C LEU A 80 9.00 -8.18 -8.82
N VAL A 81 9.34 -7.87 -7.56
CA VAL A 81 10.33 -6.83 -7.23
C VAL A 81 11.68 -7.17 -7.85
N GLN A 82 12.16 -8.39 -7.64
CA GLN A 82 13.46 -8.83 -8.17
C GLN A 82 13.48 -8.76 -9.70
N SER A 83 12.45 -9.26 -10.37
CA SER A 83 12.34 -9.23 -11.83
C SER A 83 12.33 -7.79 -12.37
N ALA A 84 11.58 -6.90 -11.72
CA ALA A 84 11.52 -5.48 -12.10
C ALA A 84 12.89 -4.82 -11.99
N LEU A 85 13.59 -5.01 -10.86
CA LEU A 85 14.96 -4.50 -10.67
C LEU A 85 15.94 -5.02 -11.71
N HIS A 86 15.94 -6.34 -11.97
CA HIS A 86 16.83 -6.94 -12.98
C HIS A 86 16.53 -6.44 -14.40
N SER A 87 15.29 -6.06 -14.67
CA SER A 87 14.85 -5.52 -15.96
C SER A 87 15.03 -4.00 -16.09
N GLY A 88 15.71 -3.35 -15.14
CA GLY A 88 16.07 -1.94 -15.21
C GLY A 88 14.94 -0.98 -14.85
N ALA A 89 14.13 -1.30 -13.84
CA ALA A 89 13.12 -0.37 -13.34
C ALA A 89 13.77 0.99 -12.96
N PRO A 90 13.21 2.14 -13.42
CA PRO A 90 13.81 3.47 -13.24
C PRO A 90 13.56 4.01 -11.82
N ILE A 91 14.15 3.36 -10.83
CA ILE A 91 13.93 3.63 -9.39
C ILE A 91 15.10 4.43 -8.80
N GLU A 92 16.28 4.34 -9.41
CA GLU A 92 17.44 5.12 -9.01
C GLU A 92 17.21 6.61 -9.31
N GLY A 93 17.50 7.48 -8.34
CA GLY A 93 17.33 8.93 -8.48
C GLY A 93 16.02 9.51 -7.95
N THR A 94 15.05 8.68 -7.56
CA THR A 94 13.81 9.14 -6.90
C THR A 94 14.09 9.87 -5.58
N ARG A 95 13.19 10.78 -5.19
CA ARG A 95 13.36 11.62 -4.00
C ARG A 95 12.89 10.95 -2.72
N ASN A 96 11.97 9.99 -2.81
CA ASN A 96 11.43 9.28 -1.65
C ASN A 96 10.98 7.84 -1.97
N TYR A 97 10.75 7.05 -0.92
CA TYR A 97 10.35 5.65 -1.05
C TYR A 97 8.99 5.44 -1.74
N ASN A 98 8.08 6.42 -1.68
CA ASN A 98 6.78 6.32 -2.34
C ASN A 98 6.94 6.43 -3.86
N GLU A 99 7.73 7.39 -4.32
CA GLU A 99 8.11 7.52 -5.74
C GLU A 99 8.81 6.24 -6.24
N GLN A 100 9.68 5.62 -5.45
CA GLN A 100 10.30 4.33 -5.81
C GLN A 100 9.26 3.23 -6.01
N LEU A 101 8.28 3.15 -5.11
CA LEU A 101 7.23 2.15 -5.17
C LEU A 101 6.31 2.36 -6.37
N ILE A 102 5.95 3.61 -6.66
CA ILE A 102 5.15 3.99 -7.83
C ILE A 102 5.91 3.65 -9.12
N ALA A 103 7.20 4.03 -9.24
CA ALA A 103 8.03 3.72 -10.40
C ALA A 103 8.17 2.21 -10.62
N LEU A 104 8.38 1.44 -9.54
CA LEU A 104 8.41 -0.01 -9.58
C LEU A 104 7.08 -0.60 -10.11
N LEU A 105 5.94 -0.13 -9.59
CA LEU A 105 4.62 -0.61 -9.98
C LEU A 105 4.26 -0.25 -11.42
N GLN A 106 4.59 0.96 -11.86
CA GLN A 106 4.45 1.40 -13.26
C GLN A 106 5.30 0.53 -14.19
N HIS A 107 6.54 0.25 -13.79
CA HIS A 107 7.41 -0.65 -14.55
C HIS A 107 6.81 -2.05 -14.65
N ILE A 108 6.35 -2.64 -13.53
CA ILE A 108 5.67 -3.95 -13.52
C ILE A 108 4.44 -3.95 -14.44
N LEU A 109 3.62 -2.89 -14.39
CA LEU A 109 2.43 -2.77 -15.23
C LEU A 109 2.81 -2.71 -16.72
N HIS A 110 3.79 -1.88 -17.07
CA HIS A 110 4.33 -1.80 -18.43
C HIS A 110 4.86 -3.16 -18.92
N ARG A 111 5.59 -3.90 -18.07
CA ARG A 111 6.04 -5.26 -18.39
C ARG A 111 4.89 -6.26 -18.60
N CYS A 112 3.71 -6.01 -18.04
CA CYS A 112 2.53 -6.83 -18.30
C CYS A 112 1.87 -6.53 -19.66
N GLU A 113 2.11 -5.35 -20.24
CA GLU A 113 1.54 -4.92 -21.52
C GLU A 113 2.38 -5.38 -22.72
N ILE A 114 3.65 -5.74 -22.50
CA ILE A 114 4.53 -6.32 -23.51
C ILE A 114 4.12 -7.80 -23.71
N GLU A 115 3.02 -7.98 -24.43
CA GLU A 115 2.24 -9.22 -24.55
C GLU A 115 3.04 -10.40 -25.13
N TYR A 116 4.07 -10.13 -25.95
CA TYR A 116 4.83 -11.18 -26.64
C TYR A 116 5.75 -12.02 -25.73
N SER A 117 5.97 -11.65 -24.47
CA SER A 117 6.98 -12.33 -23.64
C SER A 117 6.76 -12.21 -22.13
N ILE A 118 5.50 -12.18 -21.66
CA ILE A 118 5.23 -12.06 -20.21
C ILE A 118 5.86 -13.22 -19.39
N ARG A 119 6.01 -14.39 -20.03
CA ARG A 119 6.71 -15.57 -19.49
C ARG A 119 8.19 -15.32 -19.19
N HIS A 120 8.82 -14.37 -19.87
CA HIS A 120 10.23 -14.03 -19.67
C HIS A 120 10.41 -12.74 -18.86
N CYS A 121 9.34 -11.98 -18.63
CA CYS A 121 9.38 -10.74 -17.88
C CYS A 121 9.47 -10.95 -16.37
N PHE A 122 8.89 -12.03 -15.86
CA PHE A 122 8.88 -12.35 -14.45
C PHE A 122 9.50 -13.71 -14.22
N LYS A 123 10.47 -13.77 -13.33
CA LYS A 123 11.21 -14.98 -12.98
C LYS A 123 11.04 -15.29 -11.50
N ASP A 124 11.22 -16.56 -11.14
CA ASP A 124 11.30 -16.99 -9.75
C ASP A 124 12.56 -16.42 -9.08
N LEU A 125 12.72 -16.67 -7.78
CA LEU A 125 13.84 -16.13 -6.99
C LEU A 125 15.22 -16.59 -7.47
N ASP A 126 15.28 -17.69 -8.23
CA ASP A 126 16.50 -18.18 -8.88
C ASP A 126 16.96 -17.29 -10.06
N GLY A 127 16.12 -16.37 -10.52
CA GLY A 127 16.43 -15.46 -11.64
C GLY A 127 16.47 -16.14 -13.02
N VAL A 128 16.06 -17.40 -13.12
CA VAL A 128 16.10 -18.19 -14.36
C VAL A 128 14.73 -18.76 -14.70
N THR A 129 14.08 -19.41 -13.74
CA THR A 129 12.80 -20.09 -13.95
C THR A 129 11.69 -19.06 -14.17
N PRO A 130 10.84 -19.19 -15.21
CA PRO A 130 9.66 -18.34 -15.37
C PRO A 130 8.77 -18.35 -14.13
N LEU A 131 8.32 -17.17 -13.67
CA LEU A 131 7.38 -17.07 -12.56
C LEU A 131 5.97 -17.57 -12.94
N PHE A 132 5.65 -17.56 -14.24
CA PHE A 132 4.36 -17.98 -14.76
C PHE A 132 4.51 -19.01 -15.88
N PRO A 133 3.71 -20.08 -15.89
CA PRO A 133 2.70 -20.45 -14.88
C PRO A 133 3.34 -20.84 -13.53
N ASN A 134 2.58 -20.76 -12.44
CA ASN A 134 3.00 -21.24 -11.12
C ASN A 134 1.89 -22.09 -10.48
N ASN A 135 2.17 -22.65 -9.30
CA ASN A 135 1.23 -23.50 -8.56
C ASN A 135 0.17 -22.70 -7.79
N GLU A 136 0.27 -21.37 -7.78
CA GLU A 136 -0.74 -20.47 -7.22
C GLU A 136 -1.74 -20.18 -8.35
N LEU A 137 -3.05 -20.03 -8.08
CA LEU A 137 -4.01 -19.58 -9.09
C LEU A 137 -3.83 -18.07 -9.39
N TYR A 138 -2.58 -17.66 -9.55
CA TYR A 138 -2.12 -16.29 -9.68
C TYR A 138 -1.22 -16.19 -10.91
N GLY A 139 -1.56 -15.25 -11.80
CA GLY A 139 -1.02 -15.23 -13.16
C GLY A 139 -0.81 -13.80 -13.63
N PRO A 140 -0.35 -13.63 -14.88
CA PRO A 140 0.00 -12.31 -15.38
C PRO A 140 -1.16 -11.30 -15.39
N GLN A 141 -2.38 -11.76 -15.68
CA GLN A 141 -3.58 -10.92 -15.57
C GLN A 141 -3.85 -10.45 -14.13
N HIS A 142 -3.54 -11.29 -13.14
CA HIS A 142 -3.65 -10.92 -11.73
C HIS A 142 -2.58 -9.90 -11.33
N VAL A 143 -1.35 -10.03 -11.85
CA VAL A 143 -0.28 -9.02 -11.69
C VAL A 143 -0.74 -7.67 -12.23
N ARG A 144 -1.31 -7.65 -13.45
CA ARG A 144 -1.83 -6.43 -14.07
C ARG A 144 -2.88 -5.76 -13.17
N HIS A 145 -3.91 -6.51 -12.77
CA HIS A 145 -4.96 -5.99 -11.89
C HIS A 145 -4.42 -5.49 -10.55
N PHE A 146 -3.51 -6.24 -9.92
CA PHE A 146 -2.86 -5.82 -8.68
C PHE A 146 -2.08 -4.51 -8.86
N ALA A 147 -1.25 -4.41 -9.90
CA ALA A 147 -0.44 -3.23 -10.15
C ALA A 147 -1.31 -1.99 -10.43
N THR A 148 -2.35 -2.13 -11.25
CA THR A 148 -3.32 -1.05 -11.51
C THR A 148 -3.99 -0.59 -10.21
N ARG A 149 -4.51 -1.53 -9.40
CA ARG A 149 -5.18 -1.18 -8.13
C ARG A 149 -4.22 -0.56 -7.11
N ALA A 150 -2.98 -1.04 -7.06
CA ALA A 150 -1.94 -0.48 -6.20
C ALA A 150 -1.60 0.96 -6.61
N LEU A 151 -1.47 1.25 -7.91
CA LEU A 151 -1.21 2.60 -8.41
C LEU A 151 -2.38 3.55 -8.11
N THR A 152 -3.63 3.11 -8.29
CA THR A 152 -4.80 3.90 -7.91
C THR A 152 -4.85 4.17 -6.41
N HIS A 153 -4.54 3.17 -5.57
CA HIS A 153 -4.48 3.33 -4.10
C HIS A 153 -3.41 4.34 -3.67
N LEU A 154 -2.28 4.38 -4.37
CA LEU A 154 -1.21 5.34 -4.13
C LEU A 154 -1.46 6.74 -4.74
N GLY A 155 -2.58 6.94 -5.45
CA GLY A 155 -2.92 8.20 -6.11
C GLY A 155 -2.07 8.50 -7.35
N ALA A 156 -1.50 7.48 -7.99
CA ALA A 156 -0.61 7.63 -9.14
C ALA A 156 -1.33 7.58 -10.51
N ILE A 157 -2.53 7.00 -10.56
CA ILE A 157 -3.43 6.92 -11.73
C ILE A 157 -4.90 6.99 -11.32
#